data_AF-A0A382YXY1-F1
#
_entry.id   AF-A0A382YXY1-F1
#
_cell.length_a   1.000
_cell.length_b   1.000
_cell.length_c   1.000
_cell.angle_alpha   90.00
_cell.angle_beta   90.00
_cell.angle_gamma   90.00
#
_symmetry.space_group_name_H-M   'P 1'
#
loop_
_entity.id
_entity.type
_entity.pdbx_description
1 polymer ?
#
loop_
_entity_poly.entity_id
_entity_poly.type
_entity_poly.pdbx_seq_one_letter_code
_entity_poly.pdbx_strand_id
1 'polypeptide(L)'
;MSLPWLWSKWRRAAGVFGALLLISFVSFGFSSRLHALYDIAMGRVNTLESGVSDLEQQMLNIKSAMNVDSIRQYNIQKITRIFDERNKTLTPKEKYEIANEVYIASQKYTNLSVELIGAMITQESGPAWKTDRVSPAGAMGLMQIMPVTGMFMASYEGINWTSAEDVLLNPIYNIRIGTRFM
;
A
#
# COMPACT_ATOMS: atom_id res chain seq x y z
N MET A 1 71.95 67.11 0.01
CA MET A 1 72.11 66.18 -1.12
C MET A 1 70.88 65.28 -1.19
N SER A 2 69.91 65.60 -2.05
CA SER A 2 68.75 64.74 -2.31
C SER A 2 69.13 63.73 -3.40
N LEU A 3 68.77 62.45 -3.24
CA LEU A 3 69.07 61.36 -4.16
C LEU A 3 67.83 61.09 -5.06
N PRO A 4 67.65 61.78 -6.20
CA PRO A 4 66.47 61.69 -7.06
C PRO A 4 66.25 60.30 -7.70
N TRP A 5 67.29 59.46 -7.79
CA TRP A 5 67.18 58.10 -8.32
C TRP A 5 66.34 57.15 -7.44
N LEU A 6 66.27 57.42 -6.13
CA LEU A 6 65.52 56.60 -5.18
C LEU A 6 64.00 56.81 -5.38
N TRP A 7 63.56 58.06 -5.55
CA TRP A 7 62.16 58.43 -5.77
C TRP A 7 61.55 57.81 -7.03
N SER A 8 62.35 57.65 -8.09
CA SER A 8 61.95 56.96 -9.32
C SER A 8 61.68 55.47 -9.09
N LYS A 9 62.57 54.77 -8.37
CA LYS A 9 62.38 53.34 -8.04
C LYS A 9 61.19 53.11 -7.12
N TRP A 10 61.00 53.96 -6.10
CA TRP A 10 59.86 53.88 -5.19
C TRP A 10 58.53 54.13 -5.88
N ARG A 11 58.45 55.07 -6.85
CA ARG A 11 57.24 55.28 -7.65
C ARG A 11 56.87 54.08 -8.52
N ARG A 12 57.86 53.41 -9.13
CA ARG A 12 57.62 52.20 -9.93
C ARG A 12 57.21 51.02 -9.04
N ALA A 13 57.87 50.84 -7.90
CA ALA A 13 57.50 49.81 -6.92
C ALA A 13 56.08 50.02 -6.37
N ALA A 14 55.70 51.26 -6.04
CA ALA A 14 54.36 51.59 -5.58
C ALA A 14 53.28 51.31 -6.64
N GLY A 15 53.56 51.58 -7.92
CA GLY A 15 52.65 51.25 -9.03
C GLY A 15 52.45 49.75 -9.21
N VAL A 16 53.52 48.95 -9.10
CA VAL A 16 53.45 47.48 -9.17
C VAL A 16 52.67 46.90 -7.98
N PHE A 17 52.91 47.39 -6.77
CA PHE A 17 52.14 46.98 -5.59
C PHE A 17 50.65 47.35 -5.70
N GLY A 18 50.33 48.54 -6.20
CA GLY A 18 48.94 48.95 -6.44
C GLY A 18 48.23 48.05 -7.46
N ALA A 19 48.90 47.69 -8.56
CA ALA A 19 48.36 46.79 -9.57
C ALA A 19 48.10 45.37 -9.01
N LEU A 20 49.02 44.84 -8.19
CA LEU A 20 48.86 43.53 -7.54
C LEU A 20 47.70 43.51 -6.55
N LEU A 21 47.50 44.59 -5.78
CA LEU A 21 46.36 44.73 -4.87
C LEU A 21 45.02 44.76 -5.62
N LEU A 22 44.96 45.46 -6.76
CA LEU A 22 43.76 45.47 -7.61
C LEU A 22 43.45 44.10 -8.20
N ILE A 23 44.46 43.37 -8.67
CA ILE A 23 44.28 42.00 -9.19
C ILE A 23 43.78 41.07 -8.09
N SER A 24 44.36 41.16 -6.88
CA SER A 24 43.92 40.36 -5.73
C SER A 24 42.48 40.70 -5.33
N PHE A 25 42.10 41.97 -5.31
CA PHE A 25 40.75 42.41 -4.97
C PHE A 25 39.71 41.95 -6.00
N VAL A 26 40.04 42.04 -7.30
CA VAL A 26 39.18 41.53 -8.38
C VAL A 26 39.07 40.01 -8.33
N SER A 27 40.17 39.31 -8.06
CA SER A 27 40.19 37.85 -7.94
C SER A 27 39.36 37.38 -6.74
N PHE A 28 39.44 38.08 -5.61
CA PHE A 28 38.64 37.81 -4.42
C PHE A 28 37.14 38.10 -4.63
N GLY A 29 36.81 39.22 -5.28
CA GLY A 29 35.45 39.57 -5.67
C GLY A 29 34.84 38.60 -6.68
N PHE A 30 35.65 38.06 -7.59
CA PHE A 30 35.22 37.03 -8.54
C PHE A 30 35.02 35.67 -7.86
N SER A 31 35.94 35.25 -6.98
CA SER A 31 35.86 33.99 -6.23
C SER A 31 34.64 33.94 -5.30
N SER A 32 34.38 35.01 -4.55
CA SER A 32 33.20 35.10 -3.68
C SER A 32 31.89 34.99 -4.47
N ARG A 33 31.80 35.60 -5.65
CA ARG A 33 30.65 35.44 -6.55
C ARG A 33 30.54 34.02 -7.12
N LEU A 34 31.68 33.38 -7.41
CA LEU A 34 31.71 31.99 -7.87
C LEU A 34 31.20 31.02 -6.81
N HIS A 35 31.60 31.22 -5.55
CA HIS A 35 31.09 30.46 -4.41
C HIS A 35 29.59 30.67 -4.20
N ALA A 36 29.12 31.91 -4.24
CA ALA A 36 27.68 32.18 -4.14
C ALA A 36 26.88 31.51 -5.26
N LEU A 37 27.41 31.51 -6.50
CA LEU A 37 26.78 30.80 -7.62
C LEU A 37 26.82 29.29 -7.43
N TYR A 38 27.91 28.74 -6.90
CA TYR A 38 28.05 27.32 -6.58
C TYR A 38 27.04 26.90 -5.50
N ASP A 39 26.91 27.65 -4.41
CA ASP A 39 25.97 27.36 -3.33
C ASP A 39 24.52 27.41 -3.81
N ILE A 40 24.18 28.37 -4.69
CA ILE A 40 22.85 28.44 -5.32
C ILE A 40 22.61 27.24 -6.23
N ALA A 41 23.59 26.85 -7.04
CA ALA A 41 23.49 25.69 -7.92
C ALA A 41 23.32 24.40 -7.11
N MET A 42 24.14 24.21 -6.07
CA MET A 42 24.08 23.05 -5.18
C MET A 42 22.77 23.02 -4.37
N GLY A 43 22.27 24.17 -3.91
CA GLY A 43 20.96 24.25 -3.24
C GLY A 43 19.82 23.78 -4.15
N ARG A 44 19.85 24.13 -5.43
CA ARG A 44 18.88 23.64 -6.42
C ARG A 44 19.01 22.14 -6.67
N VAL A 45 20.24 21.63 -6.77
CA VAL A 45 20.51 20.19 -6.93
C VAL A 45 19.96 19.41 -5.73
N ASN A 46 20.24 19.86 -4.50
CA ASN A 46 19.74 19.20 -3.30
C ASN A 46 18.20 19.19 -3.23
N THR A 47 17.54 20.30 -3.62
CA THR A 47 16.06 20.32 -3.68
C THR A 47 15.50 19.36 -4.72
N LEU A 48 16.17 19.22 -5.88
CA LEU A 48 15.77 18.25 -6.91
C LEU A 48 15.98 16.82 -6.44
N GLU A 49 17.12 16.51 -5.82
CA GLU A 49 17.38 15.19 -5.24
C GLU A 49 16.34 14.83 -4.18
N SER A 50 16.00 15.77 -3.28
CA SER A 50 14.96 15.54 -2.27
C SER A 50 13.58 15.29 -2.88
N GLY A 51 13.23 16.01 -3.95
CA GLY A 51 11.97 15.81 -4.67
C GLY A 51 11.93 14.49 -5.45
N VAL A 52 13.04 14.07 -6.05
CA VAL A 52 13.18 12.78 -6.74
C VAL A 52 13.05 11.63 -5.72
N SER A 53 13.69 11.75 -4.56
CA SER A 53 13.58 10.75 -3.49
C SER A 53 12.16 10.60 -2.96
N ASP A 54 11.44 11.71 -2.75
CA ASP A 54 10.05 11.69 -2.32
C ASP A 54 9.14 11.05 -3.39
N LEU A 55 9.34 11.37 -4.67
CA LEU A 55 8.62 10.75 -5.78
C LEU A 55 8.89 9.24 -5.88
N GLU A 56 10.13 8.79 -5.71
CA GLU A 56 10.47 7.36 -5.67
C GLU A 56 9.73 6.65 -4.54
N GLN A 57 9.67 7.25 -3.35
CA GLN A 57 8.95 6.70 -2.21
C GLN A 57 7.43 6.62 -2.47
N GLN A 58 6.84 7.68 -3.03
CA GLN A 58 5.43 7.69 -3.44
C GLN A 58 5.15 6.60 -4.49
N MET A 59 6.03 6.43 -5.48
CA MET A 59 5.90 5.39 -6.50
C MET A 59 6.01 3.98 -5.91
N LEU A 60 6.90 3.75 -4.95
CA LEU A 60 7.01 2.47 -4.24
C LEU A 60 5.74 2.14 -3.44
N ASN A 61 5.16 3.13 -2.78
CA ASN A 61 3.89 2.97 -2.06
C ASN A 61 2.74 2.65 -3.02
N ILE A 62 2.68 3.31 -4.19
CA ILE A 62 1.69 3.02 -5.24
C ILE A 62 1.87 1.60 -5.78
N LYS A 63 3.09 1.19 -6.13
CA LYS A 63 3.38 -0.17 -6.62
C LYS A 63 2.98 -1.24 -5.59
N SER A 64 3.28 -1.00 -4.32
CA SER A 64 2.90 -1.90 -3.23
C SER A 64 1.38 -2.00 -3.11
N ALA A 65 0.66 -0.87 -3.09
CA ALA A 65 -0.79 -0.85 -3.02
C ALA A 65 -1.45 -1.50 -4.25
N MET A 66 -0.93 -1.25 -5.44
CA MET A 66 -1.40 -1.88 -6.69
C MET A 66 -1.18 -3.38 -6.69
N ASN A 67 -0.05 -3.85 -6.17
CA ASN A 67 0.21 -5.29 -6.06
C ASN A 67 -0.76 -5.96 -5.07
N VAL A 68 -1.05 -5.31 -3.93
CA VAL A 68 -2.04 -5.82 -2.97
C VAL A 68 -3.43 -5.84 -3.60
N ASP A 69 -3.85 -4.77 -4.27
CA ASP A 69 -5.15 -4.74 -4.93
C ASP A 69 -5.24 -5.75 -6.08
N SER A 70 -4.19 -5.93 -6.89
CA SER A 70 -4.19 -6.92 -7.97
C SER A 70 -4.31 -8.35 -7.44
N ILE A 71 -3.64 -8.69 -6.33
CA ILE A 71 -3.78 -9.98 -5.64
C ILE A 71 -5.21 -10.16 -5.11
N ARG A 72 -5.76 -9.13 -4.46
CA ARG A 72 -7.13 -9.16 -3.96
C ARG A 72 -8.13 -9.37 -5.11
N GLN A 73 -8.04 -8.57 -6.17
CA GLN A 73 -8.92 -8.68 -7.34
C GLN A 73 -8.79 -10.05 -8.03
N TYR A 74 -7.57 -10.59 -8.12
CA TYR A 74 -7.34 -11.94 -8.64
C TYR A 74 -8.10 -13.01 -7.83
N ASN A 75 -8.00 -12.96 -6.50
CA ASN A 75 -8.69 -13.91 -5.63
C ASN A 75 -10.21 -13.76 -5.67
N ILE A 76 -10.70 -12.51 -5.68
CA ILE A 76 -12.13 -12.24 -5.82
C ILE A 76 -12.65 -12.79 -7.15
N GLN A 77 -11.98 -12.49 -8.27
CA GLN A 77 -12.37 -13.00 -9.59
C GLN A 77 -12.32 -14.53 -9.66
N LYS A 78 -11.33 -15.15 -9.01
CA LYS A 78 -11.22 -16.61 -8.93
C LYS A 78 -12.46 -17.23 -8.29
N ILE A 79 -12.96 -16.68 -7.19
CA ILE A 79 -14.19 -17.15 -6.54
C ILE A 79 -15.43 -16.80 -7.36
N THR A 80 -15.52 -15.58 -7.89
CA THR A 80 -16.67 -15.16 -8.71
C THR A 80 -16.90 -16.10 -9.90
N ARG A 81 -15.83 -16.61 -10.53
CA ARG A 81 -15.93 -17.62 -11.61
C ARG A 81 -16.63 -18.91 -11.18
N ILE A 82 -16.46 -19.37 -9.94
CA ILE A 82 -17.17 -20.55 -9.42
C ILE A 82 -18.68 -20.33 -9.49
N PHE A 83 -19.13 -19.14 -9.09
CA PHE A 83 -20.54 -18.77 -9.16
C PHE A 83 -21.02 -18.61 -10.60
N ASP A 84 -20.26 -17.96 -11.48
CA ASP A 84 -20.69 -17.74 -12.86
C ASP A 84 -20.93 -19.03 -13.64
N GLU A 85 -20.16 -20.07 -13.34
CA GLU A 85 -20.32 -21.39 -13.94
C GLU A 85 -21.52 -22.18 -13.37
N ARG A 86 -21.80 -22.03 -12.07
CA ARG A 86 -22.60 -23.03 -11.31
C ARG A 86 -23.80 -22.45 -10.57
N ASN A 87 -23.85 -21.14 -10.39
CA ASN A 87 -24.87 -20.43 -9.63
C ASN A 87 -25.34 -19.16 -10.36
N LYS A 88 -26.50 -19.29 -11.01
CA LYS A 88 -27.12 -18.21 -11.79
C LYS A 88 -28.15 -17.40 -11.01
N THR A 89 -28.43 -17.75 -9.75
CA THR A 89 -29.46 -17.09 -8.95
C THR A 89 -28.93 -15.85 -8.23
N LEU A 90 -27.67 -15.88 -7.80
CA LEU A 90 -27.03 -14.73 -7.14
C LEU A 90 -26.75 -13.59 -8.13
N THR A 91 -26.97 -12.36 -7.70
CA THR A 91 -26.59 -11.15 -8.42
C THR A 91 -25.08 -10.99 -8.46
N PRO A 92 -24.51 -10.23 -9.43
CA PRO A 92 -23.08 -9.94 -9.46
C PRO A 92 -22.56 -9.29 -8.18
N LYS A 93 -23.39 -8.48 -7.51
CA LYS A 93 -23.05 -7.85 -6.23
C LYS A 93 -22.90 -8.88 -5.12
N GLU A 94 -23.88 -9.78 -4.95
CA GLU A 94 -23.82 -10.84 -3.93
C GLU A 94 -22.62 -11.77 -4.14
N LYS A 95 -22.35 -12.16 -5.39
CA LYS A 95 -21.17 -12.96 -5.75
C LYS A 95 -19.87 -12.27 -5.32
N TYR A 96 -19.76 -10.97 -5.60
CA TYR A 96 -18.62 -10.16 -5.20
C TYR A 96 -18.48 -10.06 -3.68
N GLU A 97 -19.58 -9.81 -2.96
CA GLU A 97 -19.58 -9.69 -1.50
C GLU A 97 -19.12 -10.99 -0.85
N ILE A 98 -19.61 -12.14 -1.32
CA ILE A 98 -19.20 -13.45 -0.83
C ILE A 98 -17.71 -13.72 -1.14
N ALA A 99 -17.28 -13.47 -2.38
CA ALA A 99 -15.88 -13.65 -2.77
C ALA A 99 -14.93 -12.75 -1.96
N ASN A 100 -15.33 -11.51 -1.73
CA ASN A 100 -14.57 -10.56 -0.92
C ASN A 100 -14.51 -11.00 0.55
N GLU A 101 -15.59 -11.55 1.10
CA GLU A 101 -15.59 -12.06 2.48
C GLU A 101 -14.67 -13.27 2.65
N VAL A 102 -14.62 -14.19 1.69
CA VAL A 102 -13.64 -15.30 1.71
C VAL A 102 -12.20 -14.77 1.70
N TYR A 103 -11.91 -13.76 0.85
CA TYR A 103 -10.59 -13.12 0.84
C TYR A 103 -10.29 -12.47 2.20
N ILE A 104 -11.22 -11.71 2.79
CA ILE A 104 -11.04 -11.09 4.11
C ILE A 104 -10.77 -12.16 5.17
N ALA A 105 -11.52 -13.25 5.18
CA ALA A 105 -11.31 -14.35 6.12
C ALA A 105 -9.92 -14.98 5.97
N SER A 106 -9.41 -15.14 4.74
CA SER A 106 -8.04 -15.64 4.51
C SER A 106 -6.94 -14.69 5.01
N GLN A 107 -7.21 -13.38 5.02
CA GLN A 107 -6.26 -12.40 5.59
C GLN A 107 -6.35 -12.36 7.11
N LYS A 108 -7.54 -12.59 7.67
CA LYS A 108 -7.78 -12.63 9.12
C LYS A 108 -7.15 -13.86 9.77
N TYR A 109 -7.26 -15.02 9.12
CA TYR A 109 -6.76 -16.30 9.62
C TYR A 109 -5.60 -16.78 8.76
N THR A 110 -4.37 -16.55 9.21
CA THR A 110 -3.15 -16.79 8.42
C THR A 110 -2.91 -18.26 8.05
N ASN A 111 -3.60 -19.19 8.71
CA ASN A 111 -3.60 -20.62 8.41
C ASN A 111 -4.63 -21.02 7.33
N LEU A 112 -5.50 -20.11 6.89
CA LEU A 112 -6.57 -20.38 5.92
C LEU A 112 -6.30 -19.67 4.61
N SER A 113 -6.06 -20.42 3.54
CA SER A 113 -5.97 -19.86 2.18
C SER A 113 -7.37 -19.70 1.55
N VAL A 114 -7.47 -18.84 0.54
CA VAL A 114 -8.67 -18.65 -0.28
C VAL A 114 -9.16 -19.99 -0.86
N GLU A 115 -8.23 -20.83 -1.32
CA GLU A 115 -8.51 -22.17 -1.85
C GLU A 115 -9.05 -23.11 -0.79
N LEU A 116 -8.48 -23.10 0.42
CA LEU A 116 -8.93 -23.96 1.50
C LEU A 116 -10.36 -23.62 1.93
N ILE A 117 -10.65 -22.33 2.12
CA ILE A 117 -12.00 -21.86 2.46
C ILE A 117 -12.97 -22.22 1.34
N GLY A 118 -12.60 -21.98 0.08
CA GLY A 118 -13.43 -22.33 -1.07
C GLY A 118 -13.67 -23.83 -1.22
N ALA A 119 -12.67 -24.66 -0.93
CA ALA A 119 -12.80 -26.11 -0.92
C ALA A 119 -13.75 -26.58 0.18
N MET A 120 -13.67 -26.00 1.39
CA MET A 120 -14.57 -26.31 2.49
C MET A 120 -16.02 -25.95 2.14
N ILE A 121 -16.27 -24.74 1.61
CA ILE A 121 -17.61 -24.32 1.17
C ILE A 121 -18.15 -25.27 0.10
N THR A 122 -17.31 -25.66 -0.86
CA THR A 122 -17.67 -26.60 -1.94
C THR A 122 -18.05 -27.97 -1.38
N GLN A 123 -17.31 -28.47 -0.40
CA GLN A 123 -17.57 -29.74 0.26
C GLN A 123 -18.90 -29.72 1.03
N GLU A 124 -19.17 -28.64 1.75
CA GLU A 124 -20.32 -28.52 2.64
C GLU A 124 -21.61 -28.15 1.90
N SER A 125 -21.60 -27.09 1.09
CA SER A 125 -22.79 -26.59 0.39
C SER A 125 -22.93 -27.09 -1.05
N GLY A 126 -21.91 -27.77 -1.57
CA GLY A 126 -21.86 -28.31 -2.92
C GLY A 126 -21.24 -27.32 -3.93
N PRO A 127 -21.02 -27.77 -5.17
CA PRO A 127 -20.28 -27.01 -6.18
C PRO A 127 -20.94 -25.69 -6.61
N ALA A 128 -22.24 -25.53 -6.38
CA ALA A 128 -22.97 -24.30 -6.69
C ALA A 128 -22.95 -23.28 -5.53
N TRP A 129 -22.33 -23.61 -4.39
CA TRP A 129 -22.27 -22.74 -3.20
C TRP A 129 -23.66 -22.23 -2.80
N LYS A 130 -24.55 -23.17 -2.45
CA LYS A 130 -25.94 -22.87 -2.12
C LYS A 130 -26.00 -22.19 -0.75
N THR A 131 -26.36 -20.91 -0.73
CA THR A 131 -26.37 -20.05 0.47
C THR A 131 -27.52 -20.37 1.43
N ASP A 132 -28.60 -20.95 0.92
CA ASP A 132 -29.85 -21.27 1.61
C ASP A 132 -29.98 -22.75 2.01
N ARG A 133 -28.89 -23.52 1.91
CA ARG A 133 -28.92 -24.97 2.16
C ARG A 133 -29.09 -25.28 3.64
N VAL A 134 -30.08 -26.11 3.97
CA VAL A 134 -30.26 -26.71 5.31
C VAL A 134 -30.13 -28.23 5.20
N SER A 135 -29.29 -28.83 6.05
CA SER A 135 -29.09 -30.29 6.09
C SER A 135 -30.20 -30.99 6.88
N PRO A 136 -30.39 -32.31 6.71
CA PRO A 136 -31.31 -33.09 7.53
C PRO A 136 -31.02 -33.04 9.04
N ALA A 137 -29.76 -32.79 9.42
CA ALA A 137 -29.35 -32.63 10.80
C ALA A 137 -29.53 -31.18 11.32
N GLY A 138 -29.96 -30.25 10.46
CA GLY A 138 -30.18 -28.84 10.80
C GLY A 138 -28.96 -27.93 10.60
N ALA A 139 -27.93 -28.39 9.89
CA ALA A 139 -26.76 -27.56 9.54
C ALA A 139 -27.10 -26.57 8.41
N MET A 140 -26.63 -25.32 8.49
CA MET A 140 -27.16 -24.23 7.65
C MET A 140 -26.06 -23.49 6.86
N GLY A 141 -26.42 -23.07 5.65
CA GLY A 141 -25.65 -22.15 4.81
C GLY A 141 -24.43 -22.76 4.12
N LEU A 142 -23.54 -21.88 3.65
CA LEU A 142 -22.38 -22.20 2.82
C LEU A 142 -21.41 -23.21 3.45
N MET A 143 -21.17 -23.11 4.75
CA MET A 143 -20.24 -23.94 5.51
C MET A 143 -20.96 -24.92 6.44
N GLN A 144 -22.28 -25.11 6.25
CA GLN A 144 -23.11 -26.06 7.00
C GLN A 144 -22.86 -26.00 8.53
N ILE A 145 -23.09 -24.83 9.11
CA ILE A 145 -22.89 -24.60 10.54
C ILE A 145 -24.13 -25.02 11.32
N MET A 146 -23.95 -25.76 12.42
CA MET A 146 -25.03 -26.11 13.34
C MET A 146 -25.47 -24.87 14.15
N PRO A 147 -26.77 -24.63 14.37
CA PRO A 147 -27.28 -23.46 15.11
C PRO A 147 -26.62 -23.24 16.47
N VAL A 148 -26.43 -24.29 17.27
CA VAL A 148 -25.78 -24.20 18.58
C VAL A 148 -24.33 -23.74 18.47
N THR A 149 -23.58 -24.29 17.51
CA THR A 149 -22.20 -23.86 17.21
C THR A 149 -22.17 -22.42 16.72
N GLY A 150 -23.08 -22.05 15.83
CA GLY A 150 -23.20 -20.71 15.29
C GLY A 150 -23.45 -19.67 16.37
N MET A 151 -24.36 -19.95 17.30
CA MET A 151 -24.69 -19.06 18.42
C MET A 151 -23.47 -18.81 19.32
N PHE A 152 -22.69 -19.85 19.61
CA PHE A 152 -21.46 -19.70 20.40
C PHE A 152 -20.41 -18.88 19.65
N MET A 153 -20.20 -19.18 18.36
CA MET A 153 -19.16 -18.54 17.56
C MET A 153 -19.49 -17.10 17.14
N ALA A 154 -20.77 -16.75 16.96
CA ALA A 154 -21.21 -15.40 16.61
C ALA A 154 -20.70 -14.33 17.57
N SER A 155 -20.61 -14.66 18.87
CA SER A 155 -20.10 -13.76 19.90
C SER A 155 -18.64 -13.34 19.67
N TYR A 156 -17.79 -14.24 19.16
CA TYR A 156 -16.38 -13.95 18.86
C TYR A 156 -16.20 -13.09 17.61
N GLU A 157 -17.20 -13.09 16.72
CA GLU A 157 -17.22 -12.30 15.49
C GLU A 157 -17.95 -10.96 15.66
N GLY A 158 -18.44 -10.65 16.87
CA GLY A 158 -19.24 -9.45 17.13
C GLY A 158 -20.57 -9.44 16.39
N ILE A 159 -21.09 -10.62 16.02
CA ILE A 159 -22.36 -10.77 15.31
C ILE A 159 -23.47 -10.89 16.36
N ASN A 160 -24.47 -10.00 16.27
CA ASN A 160 -25.65 -10.10 17.11
C ASN A 160 -26.52 -11.28 16.67
N TRP A 161 -26.77 -12.22 17.57
CA TRP A 161 -27.57 -13.41 17.28
C TRP A 161 -29.07 -13.11 17.40
N THR A 162 -29.79 -13.06 16.28
CA THR A 162 -31.25 -12.87 16.25
C THR A 162 -31.98 -14.20 16.14
N SER A 163 -31.74 -14.94 15.06
CA SER A 163 -32.25 -16.28 14.80
C SER A 163 -31.20 -17.09 14.03
N ALA A 164 -31.32 -18.42 14.02
CA ALA A 164 -30.40 -19.28 13.29
C ALA A 164 -30.52 -19.03 11.78
N GLU A 165 -31.74 -18.85 11.28
CA GLU A 165 -32.03 -18.59 9.88
C GLU A 165 -31.43 -17.25 9.42
N ASP A 166 -31.70 -16.15 10.13
CA ASP A 166 -31.22 -14.82 9.74
C ASP A 166 -29.69 -14.73 9.72
N VAL A 167 -29.05 -15.41 10.68
CA VAL A 167 -27.59 -15.35 10.84
C VAL A 167 -26.89 -16.36 9.95
N LEU A 168 -27.33 -17.63 9.95
CA LEU A 168 -26.60 -18.71 9.28
C LEU A 168 -26.95 -18.86 7.80
N LEU A 169 -28.11 -18.36 7.33
CA LEU A 169 -28.40 -18.29 5.90
C LEU A 169 -27.87 -17.00 5.26
N ASN A 170 -27.43 -16.04 6.06
CA ASN A 170 -26.63 -14.93 5.56
C ASN A 170 -25.23 -15.45 5.20
N PRO A 171 -24.83 -15.44 3.92
CA PRO A 171 -23.58 -16.06 3.49
C PRO A 171 -22.34 -15.38 4.09
N ILE A 172 -22.41 -14.08 4.38
CA ILE A 172 -21.31 -13.32 4.97
C ILE A 172 -21.05 -13.76 6.41
N TYR A 173 -22.10 -13.81 7.23
CA TYR A 173 -22.00 -14.28 8.61
C TYR A 173 -21.64 -15.77 8.67
N ASN A 174 -22.19 -16.58 7.77
CA ASN A 174 -21.87 -18.00 7.69
C ASN A 174 -20.38 -18.24 7.43
N ILE A 175 -19.75 -17.48 6.51
CA ILE A 175 -18.31 -17.56 6.24
C ILE A 175 -17.49 -17.11 7.45
N ARG A 176 -17.85 -15.99 8.09
CA ARG A 176 -17.11 -15.51 9.29
C ARG A 176 -17.14 -16.53 10.42
N ILE A 177 -18.31 -17.08 10.70
CA ILE A 177 -18.49 -18.09 11.74
C ILE A 177 -17.76 -19.38 11.38
N GLY A 178 -17.90 -19.87 10.15
CA GLY A 178 -17.28 -21.12 9.72
C GLY A 178 -15.76 -21.04 9.68
N THR A 179 -15.20 -19.95 9.18
CA THR A 179 -13.74 -19.76 9.15
C THR A 179 -13.14 -19.54 10.55
N ARG A 180 -13.89 -18.97 11.50
CA ARG A 180 -13.48 -18.91 12.91
C ARG A 180 -13.40 -20.29 13.57
N PHE A 181 -14.25 -21.22 13.16
CA PHE A 181 -14.31 -22.56 13.71
C PHE A 181 -13.17 -23.47 13.21
N MET A 182 -12.60 -23.17 12.04
CA MET A 182 -11.49 -23.90 11.42
C MET A 182 -10.13 -23.56 12.04
#